data_AF-A0A3B9Y1Z8-F1
#
_entry.id   AF-A0A3B9Y1Z8-F1
#
_cell.length_a   1.000
_cell.length_b   1.000
_cell.length_c   1.000
_cell.angle_alpha   90.00
_cell.angle_beta   90.00
_cell.angle_gamma   90.00
#
_symmetry.space_group_name_H-M   'P 1'
#
loop_
_entity.id
_entity.type
_entity.pdbx_description
1 polymer ?
#
loop_
_entity_poly.entity_id
_entity_poly.type
_entity_poly.pdbx_seq_one_letter_code
_entity_poly.pdbx_strand_id
1 'polypeptide(L)'
;MAISVVSFDNAEVLTVGVTGPSGANTLFLVCGVAIVNFHGPLNDYNRDSVTFLVPNEGQTDPNAPALDIGNFVDSTVIAFPTTIEASPQRPVGWGVDTVDTVLGGPNGRNIQLTANLAALNPGSTIIRIGFQVNILSQV
;
A
#
# COMPACT_ATOMS: atom_id res chain seq x y z
N MET A 1 -12.70 -2.42 -11.45
CA MET A 1 -11.73 -1.50 -12.05
C MET A 1 -10.72 -1.08 -11.00
N ALA A 2 -9.45 -1.43 -11.19
CA ALA A 2 -8.39 -1.17 -10.22
C ALA A 2 -8.40 0.28 -9.70
N ILE A 3 -8.20 0.42 -8.39
CA ILE A 3 -8.20 1.71 -7.69
C ILE A 3 -6.85 2.37 -7.94
N SER A 4 -6.87 3.56 -8.52
CA SER A 4 -5.65 4.34 -8.73
C SER A 4 -5.19 5.01 -7.43
N VAL A 5 -3.89 4.97 -7.19
CA VAL A 5 -3.23 5.86 -6.22
C VAL A 5 -3.12 7.25 -6.84
N VAL A 6 -3.58 8.26 -6.11
CA VAL A 6 -3.53 9.67 -6.52
C VAL A 6 -2.17 10.27 -6.17
N SER A 7 -1.74 10.06 -4.93
CA SER A 7 -0.45 10.51 -4.40
C SER A 7 -0.10 9.73 -3.13
N PHE A 8 1.11 9.95 -2.63
CA PHE A 8 1.53 9.51 -1.31
C PHE A 8 1.67 10.70 -0.35
N ASP A 9 1.39 10.45 0.93
CA ASP A 9 1.66 11.36 2.04
C ASP A 9 2.59 10.66 3.05
N ASN A 10 3.58 11.40 3.56
CA ASN A 10 4.51 10.95 4.62
C ASN A 10 5.12 9.56 4.35
N ALA A 11 5.63 9.35 3.13
CA ALA A 11 6.43 8.16 2.83
C ALA A 11 7.76 8.25 3.58
N GLU A 12 8.01 7.33 4.50
CA GLU A 12 9.20 7.29 5.35
C GLU A 12 9.91 5.95 5.14
N VAL A 13 11.24 5.98 5.06
CA VAL A 13 12.07 4.79 4.83
C VAL A 13 13.15 4.72 5.90
N LEU A 14 13.11 3.70 6.74
CA LEU A 14 14.20 3.37 7.66
C LEU A 14 14.98 2.17 7.14
N THR A 15 16.27 2.36 6.92
CA THR A 15 17.19 1.31 6.47
C THR A 15 18.03 0.81 7.65
N VAL A 16 17.99 -0.49 7.90
CA VAL A 16 18.69 -1.14 9.01
C VAL A 16 19.63 -2.21 8.46
N GLY A 17 20.90 -2.16 8.83
CA GLY A 17 21.85 -3.23 8.56
C GLY A 17 21.52 -4.46 9.41
N VAL A 18 21.42 -5.64 8.79
CA VAL A 18 21.07 -6.89 9.47
C VAL A 18 21.99 -8.04 9.05
N THR A 19 21.95 -9.14 9.78
CA THR A 19 22.52 -10.42 9.34
C THR A 19 21.38 -11.43 9.31
N GLY A 20 20.71 -11.49 8.16
CA GLY A 20 19.49 -12.27 7.96
C GLY A 20 19.71 -13.58 7.22
N PRO A 21 18.64 -14.38 7.06
CA PRO A 21 18.68 -15.58 6.22
C PRO A 21 19.04 -15.24 4.77
N SER A 22 19.49 -16.25 4.03
CA SER A 22 19.74 -16.16 2.57
C SER A 22 20.69 -15.03 2.15
N GLY A 23 21.61 -14.61 3.02
CA GLY A 23 22.58 -13.54 2.73
C GLY A 23 21.99 -12.13 2.83
N ALA A 24 20.78 -11.98 3.36
CA ALA A 24 20.18 -10.67 3.61
C ALA A 24 21.07 -9.82 4.54
N ASN A 25 21.36 -8.61 4.10
CA ASN A 25 22.20 -7.65 4.81
C ASN A 25 21.48 -6.34 5.16
N THR A 26 20.27 -6.15 4.63
CA THR A 26 19.50 -4.91 4.77
C THR A 26 18.04 -5.20 5.03
N LEU A 27 17.46 -4.54 6.03
CA LEU A 27 16.02 -4.49 6.31
C LEU A 27 15.54 -3.07 6.05
N PHE A 28 14.58 -2.92 5.13
CA PHE A 28 13.84 -1.68 4.93
C PHE A 28 12.53 -1.73 5.70
N LEU A 29 12.26 -0.69 6.48
CA LEU A 29 10.98 -0.45 7.13
C LEU A 29 10.38 0.77 6.43
N VAL A 30 9.34 0.55 5.63
CA VAL A 30 8.69 1.61 4.86
C VAL A 30 7.29 1.80 5.37
N CYS A 31 6.92 3.02 5.69
CA CYS A 31 5.54 3.36 6.04
C CYS A 31 5.11 4.63 5.31
N GLY A 32 3.80 4.82 5.24
CA GLY A 32 3.23 6.01 4.63
C GLY A 32 1.76 5.85 4.37
N VAL A 33 1.22 6.78 3.58
CA VAL A 33 -0.19 6.81 3.24
C VAL A 33 -0.35 6.94 1.73
N ALA A 34 -1.10 6.03 1.12
CA ALA A 34 -1.56 6.15 -0.25
C ALA A 34 -2.92 6.85 -0.26
N ILE A 35 -3.02 7.97 -1.00
CA ILE A 35 -4.28 8.65 -1.23
C ILE A 35 -5.01 7.94 -2.36
N VAL A 36 -6.25 7.53 -2.08
CA VAL A 36 -7.14 6.82 -3.00
C VAL A 36 -8.51 7.46 -2.98
N ASN A 37 -9.37 7.16 -3.95
CA ASN A 37 -10.77 7.59 -3.90
C ASN A 37 -11.65 6.41 -4.28
N PHE A 38 -11.98 5.59 -3.29
CA PHE A 38 -12.76 4.38 -3.49
C PHE A 38 -14.10 4.47 -2.77
N HIS A 39 -15.19 4.27 -3.50
CA HIS A 39 -16.54 4.47 -2.99
C HIS A 39 -17.42 3.23 -3.16
N GLY A 40 -18.35 3.06 -2.22
CA GLY A 40 -19.37 2.04 -2.28
C GLY A 40 -20.47 2.34 -3.32
N PRO A 41 -21.09 1.31 -3.90
CA PRO A 41 -22.22 1.39 -4.81
C PRO A 41 -23.55 1.39 -4.03
N LEU A 42 -24.70 1.49 -4.70
CA LEU A 42 -26.00 1.43 -4.03
C LEU A 42 -26.34 0.02 -3.52
N ASN A 43 -26.58 -0.13 -2.20
CA ASN A 43 -27.09 -1.35 -1.55
C ASN A 43 -26.18 -2.59 -1.70
N ASP A 44 -24.89 -2.41 -1.94
CA ASP A 44 -23.93 -3.52 -2.10
C ASP A 44 -22.52 -3.08 -1.67
N TYR A 45 -21.58 -4.03 -1.63
CA TYR A 45 -20.15 -3.78 -1.52
C TYR A 45 -19.52 -3.63 -2.91
N ASN A 46 -18.78 -2.54 -3.11
CA ASN A 46 -17.79 -2.47 -4.17
C ASN A 46 -16.50 -3.07 -3.62
N ARG A 47 -15.87 -3.97 -4.38
CA ARG A 47 -14.59 -4.59 -4.04
C ARG A 47 -13.63 -4.45 -5.20
N ASP A 48 -12.44 -3.98 -4.90
CA ASP A 48 -11.40 -3.82 -5.92
C ASP A 48 -10.01 -3.72 -5.30
N SER A 49 -8.99 -3.83 -6.15
CA SER A 49 -7.59 -3.75 -5.71
C SER A 49 -7.00 -2.37 -5.94
N VAL A 50 -6.26 -1.86 -4.95
CA VAL A 50 -5.26 -0.79 -5.14
C VAL A 50 -3.88 -1.44 -5.22
N THR A 51 -3.11 -1.04 -6.23
CA THR A 51 -1.75 -1.57 -6.45
C THR A 51 -0.79 -0.43 -6.71
N PHE A 52 0.35 -0.44 -6.04
CA PHE A 52 1.41 0.56 -6.25
C PHE A 52 2.79 0.00 -5.90
N LEU A 53 3.83 0.60 -6.46
CA LEU A 53 5.21 0.33 -6.06
C LEU A 53 5.52 1.10 -4.77
N VAL A 54 6.25 0.46 -3.85
CA VAL A 54 6.64 1.04 -2.57
C VAL A 54 7.47 2.31 -2.82
N PRO A 55 7.05 3.48 -2.32
CA PRO A 55 7.68 4.76 -2.62
C PRO A 55 9.03 4.94 -1.91
N ASN A 56 9.85 5.85 -2.43
CA ASN A 56 11.02 6.39 -1.73
C ASN A 56 10.60 7.33 -0.59
N GLU A 57 11.55 7.64 0.30
CA GLU A 57 11.36 8.63 1.36
C GLU A 57 10.95 9.99 0.77
N GLY A 58 9.92 10.60 1.37
CA GLY A 58 9.35 11.88 0.96
C GLY A 58 8.66 11.89 -0.42
N GLN A 59 8.57 10.76 -1.12
CA GLN A 59 7.93 10.69 -2.43
C GLN A 59 6.43 10.93 -2.34
N THR A 60 5.90 11.74 -3.26
CA THR A 60 4.46 12.05 -3.37
C THR A 60 3.84 11.61 -4.70
N ASP A 61 4.61 11.61 -5.78
CA ASP A 61 4.16 11.20 -7.13
C ASP A 61 4.19 9.67 -7.28
N PRO A 62 3.06 9.00 -7.57
CA PRO A 62 3.00 7.55 -7.74
C PRO A 62 3.69 7.05 -9.01
N ASN A 63 4.02 7.94 -9.95
CA ASN A 63 4.72 7.59 -11.19
C ASN A 63 6.24 7.83 -11.11
N ALA A 64 6.72 8.43 -10.03
CA ALA A 64 8.15 8.60 -9.81
C ALA A 64 8.84 7.24 -9.53
N PRO A 65 10.15 7.13 -9.79
CA PRO A 65 10.89 5.90 -9.49
C PRO A 65 10.67 5.45 -8.04
N ALA A 66 10.33 4.17 -7.87
CA ALA A 66 10.08 3.55 -6.58
C ALA A 66 11.37 3.23 -5.81
N LEU A 67 11.24 2.80 -4.56
CA LEU A 67 12.36 2.38 -3.71
C LEU A 67 13.11 1.19 -4.32
N ASP A 68 14.38 1.37 -4.65
CA ASP A 68 15.28 0.29 -5.06
C ASP A 68 15.75 -0.47 -3.82
N ILE A 69 15.31 -1.72 -3.70
CA ILE A 69 15.64 -2.58 -2.58
C ILE A 69 16.85 -3.45 -2.85
N GLY A 70 17.44 -3.47 -4.04
CA GLY A 70 18.44 -4.48 -4.41
C GLY A 70 17.84 -5.86 -4.66
N ASN A 71 18.46 -6.92 -4.14
CA ASN A 71 17.99 -8.28 -4.33
C ASN A 71 16.99 -8.70 -3.24
N PHE A 72 15.73 -8.83 -3.62
CA PHE A 72 14.66 -9.26 -2.72
C PHE A 72 14.92 -10.62 -2.07
N VAL A 73 14.67 -10.71 -0.77
CA VAL A 73 14.69 -11.97 -0.01
C VAL A 73 13.31 -12.32 0.50
N ASP A 74 12.66 -11.42 1.26
CA ASP A 74 11.32 -11.65 1.82
C ASP A 74 10.65 -10.32 2.20
N SER A 75 9.33 -10.32 2.40
CA SER A 75 8.61 -9.15 2.93
C SER A 75 7.38 -9.50 3.74
N THR A 76 7.02 -8.58 4.64
CA THR A 76 5.74 -8.58 5.34
C THR A 76 5.06 -7.24 5.15
N VAL A 77 3.72 -7.24 5.15
CA VAL A 77 2.95 -6.05 4.84
C VAL A 77 1.68 -5.98 5.66
N ILE A 78 1.31 -4.75 6.04
CA ILE A 78 -0.01 -4.41 6.55
C ILE A 78 -0.54 -3.18 5.80
N ALA A 79 -1.86 -3.13 5.59
CA ALA A 79 -2.55 -1.97 5.06
C ALA A 79 -3.89 -1.78 5.79
N PHE A 80 -4.30 -0.54 6.01
CA PHE A 80 -5.51 -0.21 6.75
C PHE A 80 -6.09 1.14 6.31
N PRO A 81 -7.42 1.35 6.41
CA PRO A 81 -8.02 2.65 6.13
C PRO A 81 -7.56 3.68 7.16
N THR A 82 -7.04 4.83 6.71
CA THR A 82 -6.60 5.93 7.59
C THR A 82 -7.51 7.14 7.52
N THR A 83 -8.25 7.31 6.43
CA THR A 83 -9.29 8.33 6.32
C THR A 83 -10.48 7.74 5.59
N ILE A 84 -11.64 7.80 6.23
CA ILE A 84 -12.91 7.30 5.74
C ILE A 84 -13.98 8.38 5.83
N GLU A 85 -14.97 8.29 4.95
CA GLU A 85 -16.21 9.05 5.03
C GLU A 85 -17.38 8.11 5.32
N ALA A 86 -18.31 8.59 6.14
CA ALA A 86 -19.53 7.90 6.50
C ALA A 86 -20.77 8.77 6.23
N SER A 87 -21.76 8.24 5.51
CA SER A 87 -23.07 8.88 5.43
C SER A 87 -23.88 8.63 6.71
N PRO A 88 -24.52 9.66 7.30
CA PRO A 88 -25.45 9.46 8.42
C PRO A 88 -26.82 8.93 7.98
N GLN A 89 -27.11 8.90 6.67
CA GLN A 89 -28.45 8.57 6.16
C GLN A 89 -28.65 7.06 5.95
N ARG A 90 -27.56 6.28 5.91
CA ARG A 90 -27.57 4.84 5.59
C ARG A 90 -26.45 4.12 6.33
N PRO A 91 -26.59 2.81 6.59
CA PRO A 91 -25.47 2.01 7.06
C PRO A 91 -24.37 2.01 6.00
N VAL A 92 -23.14 2.28 6.40
CA VAL A 92 -21.95 2.28 5.55
C VAL A 92 -20.89 1.38 6.17
N GLY A 93 -19.92 0.95 5.36
CA GLY A 93 -18.83 0.10 5.84
C GLY A 93 -17.61 0.18 4.94
N TRP A 94 -16.45 -0.15 5.51
CA TRP A 94 -15.15 -0.13 4.83
C TRP A 94 -14.33 -1.32 5.30
N GLY A 95 -13.42 -1.81 4.46
CA GLY A 95 -12.54 -2.91 4.82
C GLY A 95 -11.33 -3.01 3.91
N VAL A 96 -10.30 -3.67 4.45
CA VAL A 96 -9.19 -4.24 3.69
C VAL A 96 -9.33 -5.75 3.83
N ASP A 97 -9.72 -6.42 2.75
CA ASP A 97 -10.00 -7.86 2.75
C ASP A 97 -8.68 -8.64 2.81
N THR A 98 -7.69 -8.24 2.00
CA THR A 98 -6.34 -8.82 2.00
C THR A 98 -5.30 -7.77 1.62
N VAL A 99 -4.05 -8.03 1.98
CA VAL A 99 -2.90 -7.26 1.52
C VAL A 99 -1.76 -8.22 1.20
N ASP A 100 -1.03 -7.94 0.12
CA ASP A 100 0.09 -8.75 -0.34
C ASP A 100 1.18 -7.86 -0.93
N THR A 101 2.40 -8.42 -0.96
CA THR A 101 3.57 -7.81 -1.59
C THR A 101 4.24 -8.80 -2.51
N VAL A 102 4.56 -8.35 -3.72
CA VAL A 102 5.31 -9.14 -4.69
C VAL A 102 6.49 -8.33 -5.21
N LEU A 103 7.50 -9.04 -5.72
CA LEU A 103 8.57 -8.40 -6.48
C LEU A 103 7.96 -7.74 -7.73
N GLY A 104 8.28 -6.46 -7.94
CA GLY A 104 7.70 -5.66 -9.01
C GLY A 104 8.69 -4.64 -9.59
N GLY A 105 8.15 -3.75 -10.41
CA GLY A 105 8.93 -2.74 -11.14
C GLY A 105 9.66 -3.30 -12.37
N PRO A 106 10.11 -2.42 -13.27
CA PRO A 106 10.70 -2.83 -14.55
C PRO A 106 12.02 -3.62 -14.41
N ASN A 107 12.70 -3.48 -13.27
CA ASN A 107 14.02 -4.08 -13.03
C ASN A 107 13.99 -5.22 -12.00
N GLY A 108 12.82 -5.59 -11.47
CA GLY A 108 12.70 -6.62 -10.42
C GLY A 108 13.45 -6.27 -9.13
N ARG A 109 13.56 -4.97 -8.83
CA ARG A 109 14.29 -4.41 -7.67
C ARG A 109 13.41 -3.52 -6.81
N ASN A 110 12.09 -3.55 -7.04
CA ASN A 110 11.11 -2.79 -6.28
C ASN A 110 10.09 -3.76 -5.71
N ILE A 111 9.41 -3.35 -4.63
CA ILE A 111 8.26 -4.08 -4.12
C ILE A 111 6.99 -3.44 -4.63
N GLN A 112 6.06 -4.27 -5.08
CA GLN A 112 4.70 -3.87 -5.39
C GLN A 112 3.76 -4.34 -4.27
N LEU A 113 3.03 -3.40 -3.69
CA LEU A 113 1.97 -3.68 -2.72
C LEU A 113 0.63 -3.75 -3.44
N THR A 114 -0.18 -4.75 -3.11
CA THR A 114 -1.58 -4.84 -3.53
C THR A 114 -2.47 -4.99 -2.31
N ALA A 115 -3.48 -4.12 -2.16
CA ALA A 115 -4.51 -4.25 -1.14
C ALA A 115 -5.89 -4.38 -1.79
N ASN A 116 -6.67 -5.38 -1.37
CA ASN A 116 -8.05 -5.55 -1.79
C ASN A 116 -8.96 -4.81 -0.81
N LEU A 117 -9.68 -3.81 -1.31
CA LEU A 117 -10.50 -2.90 -0.54
C LEU A 117 -11.99 -3.23 -0.73
N ALA A 118 -12.79 -2.97 0.29
CA ALA A 118 -14.23 -3.11 0.26
C ALA A 118 -14.92 -1.84 0.80
N ALA A 119 -15.94 -1.34 0.10
CA ALA A 119 -16.74 -0.18 0.51
C ALA A 119 -18.24 -0.46 0.29
N LEU A 120 -19.06 -0.30 1.34
CA LEU A 120 -20.50 -0.60 1.35
C LEU A 120 -21.34 0.67 1.29
N ASN A 121 -22.30 0.71 0.36
CA ASN A 121 -23.26 1.78 0.19
C ASN A 121 -22.66 3.12 -0.27
N PRO A 122 -23.46 3.99 -0.93
CA PRO A 122 -23.03 5.33 -1.27
C PRO A 122 -22.78 6.13 0.01
N GLY A 123 -21.69 6.89 0.04
CA GLY A 123 -21.23 7.59 1.23
C GLY A 123 -20.35 6.76 2.16
N SER A 124 -19.96 5.54 1.77
CA SER A 124 -18.71 4.92 2.22
C SER A 124 -17.61 5.32 1.26
N THR A 125 -16.69 6.18 1.71
CA THR A 125 -15.51 6.55 0.92
C THR A 125 -14.26 6.16 1.69
N ILE A 126 -13.37 5.39 1.08
CA ILE A 126 -11.99 5.24 1.54
C ILE A 126 -11.17 6.28 0.78
N ILE A 127 -10.63 7.25 1.52
CA ILE A 127 -9.87 8.38 0.98
C ILE A 127 -8.35 8.13 1.11
N ARG A 128 -7.95 7.40 2.15
CA ARG A 128 -6.54 7.13 2.43
C ARG A 128 -6.34 5.72 2.97
N ILE A 129 -5.29 5.06 2.50
CA ILE A 129 -4.80 3.78 3.01
C ILE A 129 -3.43 4.00 3.64
N GLY A 130 -3.31 3.75 4.93
CA GLY A 130 -2.02 3.62 5.59
C GLY A 130 -1.42 2.27 5.25
N PHE A 131 -0.09 2.22 5.06
CA PHE A 131 0.63 0.98 4.85
C PHE A 131 1.92 0.96 5.66
N GLN A 132 2.36 -0.25 6.00
CA GLN A 132 3.71 -0.53 6.43
C GLN A 132 4.20 -1.78 5.72
N VAL A 133 5.36 -1.68 5.08
CA VAL A 133 6.06 -2.80 4.44
C VAL A 133 7.41 -2.97 5.10
N ASN A 134 7.70 -4.19 5.54
CA ASN A 134 9.03 -4.57 6.01
C ASN A 134 9.65 -5.47 4.94
N ILE A 135 10.80 -5.08 4.41
CA ILE A 135 11.43 -5.72 3.24
C ILE A 135 12.83 -6.17 3.63
N LEU A 136 13.07 -7.46 3.57
CA LEU A 136 14.37 -8.05 3.76
C LEU A 136 15.07 -8.20 2.40
N SER A 137 16.31 -7.72 2.33
CA SER A 137 17.04 -7.64 1.06
C SER A 137 18.55 -7.85 1.20
N GLN A 138 19.19 -8.11 0.06
CA GLN A 138 20.62 -8.09 -0.13
C GLN A 138 21.01 -6.97 -1.10
N VAL A 139 21.60 -5.90 -0.53
CA VAL A 139 22.05 -4.69 -1.24
C VAL A 139 23.57 -4.69 -1.41
#